data_AF-A0A422NSE6-F1
#
_entry.id   AF-A0A422NSE6-F1
#
_cell.length_a   1.000
_cell.length_b   1.000
_cell.length_c   1.000
_cell.angle_alpha   90.00
_cell.angle_beta   90.00
_cell.angle_gamma   90.00
#
_symmetry.space_group_name_H-M   'P 1'
#
loop_
_entity.id
_entity.type
_entity.pdbx_description
1 polymer ?
#
loop_
_entity_poly.entity_id
_entity_poly.type
_entity_poly.pdbx_seq_one_letter_code
_entity_poly.pdbx_strand_id
1 'polypeptide(L)'
;MRSTALWRYKMPKNMGVAPRFDVWNESYEPWQHMKRMGRLVGTGFYIPPEWYSHFRMFPPINHNFQQERTLNPRNASEPTQDDAGSLSSERIALRDELARKSRLVASEGMRYYNIFWVRKPLDRLEKEYYELKRKGVAHREAIKKVLEGFYSDLTVKKRVALVQAEEAKLSGRFITMREATVVLNVLAQLHREQLTPHQVALMAKEQREATESGSGLTATASRVLAPAVGAETEKAAPKESGSEEALSADSLASMLEDDHVGGTGTQYQVEVKHSTCDSLRQLQEKSTDNTGSPDWYTGASPVYNGTA
;
A
#
# COMPACT_ATOMS: atom_id res chain seq x y z
N MET A 1 61.54 -14.49 -61.71
CA MET A 1 60.85 -15.36 -60.74
C MET A 1 59.55 -14.69 -60.30
N ARG A 2 58.38 -15.19 -60.71
CA ARG A 2 57.06 -14.69 -60.26
C ARG A 2 56.64 -15.54 -59.07
N SER A 3 56.51 -14.96 -57.87
CA SER A 3 55.92 -15.65 -56.73
C SER A 3 54.39 -15.60 -56.86
N THR A 4 53.76 -16.78 -56.83
CA THR A 4 52.32 -16.92 -56.78
C THR A 4 51.87 -16.70 -55.32
N ALA A 5 51.22 -15.56 -55.07
CA ALA A 5 50.59 -15.30 -53.78
C ALA A 5 49.39 -16.25 -53.59
N LEU A 6 49.53 -17.24 -52.70
CA LEU A 6 48.42 -18.09 -52.27
C LEU A 6 47.48 -17.25 -51.40
N TRP A 7 46.37 -16.81 -51.99
CA TRP A 7 45.27 -16.19 -51.24
C TRP A 7 44.65 -17.24 -50.32
N ARG A 8 44.96 -17.18 -49.02
CA ARG A 8 44.38 -18.06 -48.01
C ARG A 8 42.91 -17.68 -47.80
N TYR A 9 42.00 -18.55 -48.25
CA TYR A 9 40.56 -18.37 -48.04
C TYR A 9 40.23 -18.58 -46.54
N LYS A 10 39.86 -17.50 -45.84
CA LYS A 10 39.50 -17.54 -44.42
C LYS A 10 38.08 -18.07 -44.28
N MET A 11 37.92 -19.25 -43.68
CA MET A 11 36.62 -19.80 -43.32
C MET A 11 36.24 -19.53 -41.85
N PRO A 12 34.94 -19.41 -41.53
CA PRO A 12 34.47 -19.38 -40.15
C PRO A 12 34.89 -20.62 -39.37
N LYS A 13 35.24 -20.45 -38.09
CA LYS A 13 35.86 -21.49 -37.24
C LYS A 13 35.04 -22.78 -37.15
N ASN A 14 33.71 -22.70 -37.12
CA ASN A 14 32.82 -23.84 -36.86
C ASN A 14 32.12 -24.37 -38.12
N MET A 15 32.61 -24.03 -39.31
CA MET A 15 31.98 -24.47 -40.56
C MET A 15 31.90 -25.99 -40.72
N GLY A 16 32.85 -26.74 -40.14
CA GLY A 16 32.86 -28.20 -40.19
C GLY A 16 31.73 -28.88 -39.40
N VAL A 17 31.14 -28.18 -38.43
CA VAL A 17 30.04 -28.68 -37.58
C VAL A 17 28.78 -27.82 -37.69
N ALA A 18 28.73 -26.94 -38.70
CA ALA A 18 27.57 -26.09 -38.91
C ALA A 18 26.35 -26.96 -39.25
N PRO A 19 25.20 -26.75 -38.58
CA PRO A 19 23.99 -27.49 -38.89
C PRO A 19 23.49 -27.11 -40.28
N ARG A 20 22.70 -28.00 -40.87
CA ARG A 20 21.92 -27.70 -42.07
C ARG A 20 20.69 -26.90 -41.66
N PHE A 21 20.78 -25.58 -41.75
CA PHE A 21 19.76 -24.65 -41.23
C PHE A 21 18.37 -24.81 -41.86
N ASP A 22 18.28 -25.45 -43.02
CA ASP A 22 17.04 -25.73 -43.76
C ASP A 22 16.35 -27.03 -43.34
N VAL A 23 17.12 -28.11 -43.10
CA VAL A 23 16.57 -29.46 -42.92
C VAL A 23 16.81 -30.09 -41.54
N TRP A 24 17.52 -29.41 -40.64
CA TRP A 24 17.80 -29.94 -39.29
C TRP A 24 16.52 -30.29 -38.48
N ASN A 25 15.39 -29.63 -38.77
CA ASN A 25 14.11 -29.87 -38.11
C ASN A 25 13.43 -31.18 -38.55
N GLU A 26 13.68 -31.65 -39.77
CA GLU A 26 12.90 -32.73 -40.38
C GLU A 26 12.96 -34.02 -39.57
N SER A 27 14.15 -34.38 -39.07
CA SER A 27 14.35 -35.59 -38.28
C SER A 27 13.56 -35.60 -36.98
N TYR A 28 13.14 -34.43 -36.48
CA TYR A 28 12.45 -34.24 -35.21
C TYR A 28 10.95 -33.98 -35.37
N GLU A 29 10.42 -33.94 -36.60
CA GLU A 29 8.99 -33.71 -36.82
C GLU A 29 8.12 -34.85 -36.22
N PRO A 30 7.05 -34.53 -35.47
CA PRO A 30 6.17 -35.55 -34.87
C PRO A 30 5.55 -36.50 -35.89
N TRP A 31 5.20 -35.98 -37.07
CA TRP A 31 4.65 -36.77 -38.17
C TRP A 31 5.62 -37.82 -38.71
N GLN A 32 6.93 -37.56 -38.68
CA GLN A 32 7.93 -38.55 -39.08
C GLN A 32 8.00 -39.70 -38.06
N HIS A 33 7.98 -39.37 -36.77
CA HIS A 33 7.98 -40.36 -35.69
C HIS A 33 6.72 -41.23 -35.70
N MET A 34 5.55 -40.63 -35.90
CA MET A 34 4.29 -41.35 -36.02
C MET A 34 4.31 -42.34 -37.19
N LYS A 35 4.81 -41.93 -38.37
CA LYS A 35 4.94 -42.83 -39.53
C LYS A 35 5.94 -43.97 -39.27
N ARG A 36 7.11 -43.66 -38.70
CA ARG A 36 8.15 -44.66 -38.41
C ARG A 36 7.68 -45.66 -37.36
N MET A 37 7.07 -45.17 -36.28
CA MET A 37 6.55 -46.02 -35.20
C MET A 37 5.36 -46.85 -35.67
N GLY A 38 4.48 -46.31 -36.50
CA GLY A 38 3.37 -47.09 -37.06
C GLY A 38 3.81 -48.23 -37.94
N ARG A 39 4.88 -48.04 -38.73
CA ARG A 39 5.49 -49.14 -39.47
C ARG A 39 6.15 -50.17 -38.53
N LEU A 40 6.82 -49.72 -37.47
CA LEU A 40 7.51 -50.60 -36.52
C LEU A 40 6.54 -51.45 -35.70
N VAL A 41 5.52 -50.84 -35.11
CA VAL A 41 4.45 -51.54 -34.37
C VAL A 41 3.64 -52.43 -35.32
N GLY A 42 3.41 -51.99 -36.56
CA GLY A 42 2.73 -52.78 -37.59
C GLY A 42 3.45 -54.08 -37.97
N THR A 43 4.72 -54.26 -37.59
CA THR A 43 5.42 -55.54 -37.76
C THR A 43 4.93 -56.64 -36.80
N GLY A 44 4.27 -56.27 -35.70
CA GLY A 44 3.86 -57.20 -34.64
C GLY A 44 5.00 -57.66 -33.71
N PHE A 45 6.25 -57.33 -34.03
CA PHE A 45 7.43 -57.71 -33.22
C PHE A 45 7.89 -56.64 -32.23
N TYR A 46 7.24 -55.48 -32.23
CA TYR A 46 7.56 -54.36 -31.35
C TYR A 46 6.33 -53.93 -30.55
N ILE A 47 6.45 -53.96 -29.22
CA ILE A 47 5.37 -53.52 -28.32
C ILE A 47 5.27 -51.99 -28.42
N PRO A 48 4.09 -51.43 -28.77
CA PRO A 48 3.93 -49.99 -28.93
C PRO A 48 4.17 -49.26 -27.61
N PRO A 49 4.93 -48.15 -27.62
CA PRO A 49 5.06 -47.29 -26.44
C PRO A 49 3.74 -46.54 -26.20
N GLU A 50 3.51 -46.12 -24.95
CA GLU A 50 2.25 -45.51 -24.52
C GLU A 50 1.89 -44.25 -25.32
N TRP A 51 2.88 -43.40 -25.63
CA TRP A 51 2.66 -42.20 -26.43
C TRP A 51 2.11 -42.53 -27.83
N TYR A 52 2.56 -43.62 -28.45
CA TYR A 52 2.12 -43.99 -29.80
C TYR A 52 0.65 -44.41 -29.79
N SER A 53 0.23 -45.18 -28.77
CA SER A 53 -1.17 -45.56 -28.59
C SER A 53 -2.07 -44.34 -28.37
N HIS A 54 -1.61 -43.34 -27.61
CA HIS A 54 -2.33 -42.08 -27.39
C HIS A 54 -2.44 -41.25 -28.69
N PHE A 55 -1.32 -40.97 -29.36
CA PHE A 55 -1.28 -40.16 -30.59
C PHE A 55 -1.87 -40.88 -31.81
N ARG A 56 -2.06 -42.20 -31.76
CA ARG A 56 -2.85 -42.93 -32.78
C ARG A 56 -4.31 -42.50 -32.77
N MET A 57 -4.89 -42.25 -31.60
CA MET A 57 -6.27 -41.75 -31.45
C MET A 57 -6.35 -40.24 -31.65
N PHE A 58 -5.32 -39.50 -31.21
CA PHE A 58 -5.23 -38.05 -31.34
C PHE A 58 -3.99 -37.67 -32.15
N PRO A 59 -4.04 -37.73 -33.50
CA PRO A 59 -2.89 -37.38 -34.32
C PRO A 59 -2.53 -35.89 -34.16
N PRO A 60 -1.25 -35.53 -34.35
CA PRO A 60 -0.82 -34.13 -34.30
C PRO A 60 -1.47 -33.29 -35.41
N ILE A 61 -1.35 -31.97 -35.31
CA ILE A 61 -1.99 -31.02 -36.24
C ILE A 61 -1.40 -31.14 -37.66
N ASN A 62 -2.26 -31.10 -38.68
CA ASN A 62 -1.86 -31.32 -40.08
C ASN A 62 -1.15 -30.12 -40.73
N HIS A 63 -1.60 -28.89 -40.46
CA HIS A 63 -1.17 -27.69 -41.20
C HIS A 63 -0.13 -26.83 -40.48
N ASN A 64 0.58 -27.41 -39.53
CA ASN A 64 1.69 -26.76 -38.85
C ASN A 64 3.00 -27.02 -39.61
N PHE A 65 3.34 -26.10 -40.51
CA PHE A 65 4.58 -26.17 -41.31
C PHE A 65 5.63 -25.21 -40.77
N GLN A 66 6.86 -25.71 -40.67
CA GLN A 66 8.02 -24.94 -40.22
C GLN A 66 8.33 -23.76 -41.16
N GLN A 67 8.85 -22.67 -40.59
CA GLN A 67 9.23 -21.49 -41.36
C GLN A 67 10.32 -21.81 -42.40
N GLU A 68 11.21 -22.76 -42.10
CA GLU A 68 12.27 -23.20 -43.02
C GLU A 68 11.71 -23.83 -44.31
N ARG A 69 10.50 -24.40 -44.28
CA ARG A 69 9.85 -24.98 -45.48
C ARG A 69 9.01 -23.97 -46.25
N THR A 70 8.28 -23.09 -45.54
CA THR A 70 7.32 -22.17 -46.16
C THR A 70 7.94 -20.79 -46.47
N LEU A 71 9.09 -20.47 -45.87
CA LEU A 71 9.84 -19.21 -46.02
C LEU A 71 8.98 -17.95 -45.81
N ASN A 72 7.90 -18.05 -45.04
CA ASN A 72 6.95 -16.97 -44.79
C ASN A 72 6.95 -16.59 -43.30
N PRO A 73 7.57 -15.45 -42.92
CA PRO A 73 7.59 -15.00 -41.52
C PRO A 73 6.24 -14.51 -41.01
N ARG A 74 5.24 -14.26 -41.88
CA ARG A 74 3.89 -13.84 -41.48
C ARG A 74 2.93 -15.01 -41.26
N ASN A 75 3.37 -16.22 -41.54
CA ASN A 75 2.54 -17.41 -41.36
C ASN A 75 2.47 -17.74 -39.87
N ALA A 76 1.28 -17.67 -39.28
CA ALA A 76 1.02 -18.21 -37.94
C ALA A 76 0.86 -19.74 -38.05
N SER A 77 1.99 -20.45 -38.14
CA SER A 77 2.01 -21.90 -38.40
C SER A 77 1.54 -22.73 -37.21
N GLU A 78 1.78 -22.25 -35.99
CA GLU A 78 1.52 -22.98 -34.75
C GLU A 78 0.36 -22.32 -34.00
N PRO A 79 -0.79 -22.98 -33.83
CA PRO A 79 -1.93 -22.40 -33.11
C PRO A 79 -1.67 -22.22 -31.61
N THR A 80 -0.69 -22.94 -31.06
CA THR A 80 -0.33 -22.88 -29.64
C THR A 80 0.56 -21.68 -29.31
N GLN A 81 1.40 -21.25 -30.27
CA GLN A 81 2.40 -20.20 -30.10
C GLN A 81 2.00 -18.91 -30.85
N ASP A 82 0.75 -18.84 -31.30
CA ASP A 82 0.26 -17.66 -31.99
C ASP A 82 0.02 -16.52 -30.99
N ASP A 83 0.94 -15.56 -31.00
CA ASP A 83 0.88 -14.34 -30.19
C ASP A 83 0.18 -13.18 -30.92
N ALA A 84 -0.58 -13.46 -31.99
CA ALA A 84 -1.32 -12.42 -32.70
C ALA A 84 -2.26 -11.67 -31.75
N GLY A 85 -2.03 -10.36 -31.62
CA GLY A 85 -2.84 -9.49 -30.79
C GLY A 85 -4.31 -9.50 -31.24
N SER A 86 -5.21 -9.88 -30.32
CA SER A 86 -6.66 -9.91 -30.59
C SER A 86 -7.31 -8.52 -30.65
N LEU A 87 -6.60 -7.48 -30.25
CA LEU A 87 -7.08 -6.10 -30.23
C LEU A 87 -6.72 -5.39 -31.54
N SER A 88 -7.73 -4.75 -32.16
CA SER A 88 -7.49 -3.88 -33.31
C SER A 88 -6.68 -2.65 -32.92
N SER A 89 -5.97 -2.05 -33.88
CA SER A 89 -5.16 -0.84 -33.66
C SER A 89 -5.97 0.32 -33.07
N GLU A 90 -7.23 0.48 -33.49
CA GLU A 90 -8.15 1.48 -32.96
C GLU A 90 -8.48 1.24 -31.48
N ARG A 91 -8.73 -0.02 -31.11
CA ARG A 91 -8.99 -0.41 -29.72
C ARG A 91 -7.75 -0.23 -28.85
N ILE A 92 -6.57 -0.57 -29.37
CA ILE A 92 -5.30 -0.34 -28.70
C ILE A 92 -5.11 1.16 -28.43
N ALA A 93 -5.30 2.00 -29.44
CA ALA A 93 -5.17 3.45 -29.30
C ALA A 93 -6.17 4.04 -28.29
N LEU A 94 -7.44 3.58 -28.32
CA LEU A 94 -8.46 4.00 -27.36
C LEU A 94 -8.09 3.62 -25.92
N ARG A 95 -7.70 2.35 -25.71
CA ARG A 95 -7.34 1.84 -24.38
C ARG A 95 -6.08 2.51 -23.86
N ASP A 96 -5.10 2.75 -24.73
CA ASP A 96 -3.89 3.50 -24.39
C ASP A 96 -4.23 4.96 -24.01
N GLU A 97 -5.13 5.63 -24.74
CA GLU A 97 -5.56 6.99 -24.40
C GLU A 97 -6.29 7.05 -23.04
N LEU A 98 -7.21 6.11 -22.77
CA LEU A 98 -7.90 6.01 -21.48
C LEU A 98 -6.93 5.70 -20.34
N ALA A 99 -5.98 4.80 -20.57
CA ALA A 99 -4.96 4.41 -19.60
C ALA A 99 -3.99 5.57 -19.27
N ARG A 100 -3.55 6.32 -20.30
CA ARG A 100 -2.68 7.50 -20.12
C ARG A 100 -3.38 8.63 -19.38
N LYS A 101 -4.66 8.86 -19.68
CA LYS A 101 -5.46 9.88 -18.98
C LYS A 101 -5.76 9.50 -17.53
N SER A 102 -5.81 8.21 -17.22
CA SER A 102 -6.10 7.73 -15.87
C SER A 102 -5.34 6.44 -15.54
N ARG A 103 -4.18 6.60 -14.89
CA ARG A 103 -3.37 5.45 -14.44
C ARG A 103 -4.13 4.50 -13.51
N LEU A 104 -5.06 5.04 -12.72
CA LEU A 104 -5.91 4.23 -11.82
C LEU A 104 -6.73 3.20 -12.62
N VAL A 105 -7.40 3.63 -13.70
CA VAL A 105 -8.16 2.74 -14.59
C VAL A 105 -7.29 1.65 -15.18
N ALA A 106 -6.05 1.99 -15.57
CA ALA A 106 -5.10 1.03 -16.14
C ALA A 106 -4.62 -0.01 -15.11
N SER A 107 -4.38 0.43 -13.87
CA SER A 107 -3.89 -0.45 -12.80
C SER A 107 -4.97 -1.29 -12.14
N GLU A 108 -6.23 -0.85 -12.20
CA GLU A 108 -7.34 -1.50 -11.53
C GLU A 108 -7.70 -2.83 -12.23
N GLY A 109 -7.64 -3.93 -11.48
CA GLY A 109 -7.83 -5.29 -11.99
C GLY A 109 -6.54 -6.00 -12.44
N MET A 110 -5.39 -5.33 -12.48
CA MET A 110 -4.10 -5.96 -12.81
C MET A 110 -2.89 -5.38 -12.06
N ARG A 111 -3.09 -4.85 -10.85
CA ARG A 111 -2.04 -4.11 -10.11
C ARG A 111 -0.78 -4.93 -9.80
N TYR A 112 -0.94 -6.22 -9.49
CA TYR A 112 0.18 -7.12 -9.15
C TYR A 112 0.27 -8.29 -10.14
N TYR A 113 -0.85 -8.97 -10.33
CA TYR A 113 -1.04 -9.98 -11.37
C TYR A 113 -2.35 -9.69 -12.10
N ASN A 114 -2.48 -10.24 -13.29
CA ASN A 114 -3.69 -10.12 -14.08
C ASN A 114 -4.82 -10.96 -13.46
N ILE A 115 -5.79 -10.31 -12.82
CA ILE A 115 -6.97 -10.98 -12.28
C ILE A 115 -8.03 -11.04 -13.38
N PHE A 116 -8.06 -12.16 -14.11
CA PHE A 116 -8.86 -12.28 -15.33
C PHE A 116 -10.37 -12.51 -15.08
N TRP A 117 -10.76 -13.02 -13.91
CA TRP A 117 -12.17 -13.27 -13.59
C TRP A 117 -12.93 -12.03 -13.08
N VAL A 118 -12.23 -10.91 -12.84
CA VAL A 118 -12.84 -9.65 -12.41
C VAL A 118 -13.05 -8.75 -13.63
N ARG A 119 -14.21 -8.09 -13.69
CA ARG A 119 -14.47 -7.07 -14.71
C ARG A 119 -13.53 -5.88 -14.50
N LYS A 120 -12.67 -5.61 -15.48
CA LYS A 120 -11.74 -4.49 -15.43
C LYS A 120 -12.45 -3.19 -15.77
N PRO A 121 -12.14 -2.07 -15.09
CA PRO A 121 -12.72 -0.77 -15.45
C PRO A 121 -12.43 -0.38 -16.89
N LEU A 122 -11.25 -0.72 -17.41
CA LEU A 122 -10.90 -0.42 -18.80
C LEU A 122 -11.86 -1.06 -19.82
N ASP A 123 -12.37 -2.28 -19.55
CA ASP A 123 -13.36 -2.94 -20.40
C ASP A 123 -14.75 -2.28 -20.28
N ARG A 124 -15.13 -1.87 -19.06
CA ARG A 124 -16.39 -1.16 -18.80
C ARG A 124 -16.40 0.20 -19.50
N LEU A 125 -15.32 0.98 -19.35
CA LEU A 125 -15.18 2.31 -19.96
C LEU A 125 -15.09 2.23 -21.48
N GLU A 126 -14.44 1.20 -22.04
CA GLU A 126 -14.46 0.95 -23.48
C GLU A 126 -15.89 0.69 -23.99
N LYS A 127 -16.68 -0.11 -23.27
CA LYS A 127 -18.09 -0.36 -23.61
C LYS A 127 -18.93 0.93 -23.57
N GLU A 128 -18.79 1.72 -22.51
CA GLU A 128 -19.49 3.00 -22.36
C GLU A 128 -19.07 4.02 -23.43
N TYR A 129 -17.79 4.05 -23.79
CA TYR A 129 -17.27 4.86 -24.89
C TYR A 129 -17.93 4.49 -26.22
N TYR A 130 -18.01 3.20 -26.57
CA TYR A 130 -18.70 2.79 -27.80
C TYR A 130 -20.19 3.10 -27.77
N GLU A 131 -20.83 3.02 -26.60
CA GLU A 131 -22.23 3.43 -26.46
C GLU A 131 -22.41 4.93 -26.73
N LEU A 132 -21.52 5.80 -26.25
CA LEU A 132 -21.52 7.23 -26.55
C LEU A 132 -21.21 7.50 -28.03
N LYS A 133 -20.33 6.71 -28.64
CA LYS A 133 -20.06 6.77 -30.08
C LYS A 133 -21.27 6.41 -30.92
N ARG A 134 -22.02 5.38 -30.53
CA ARG A 134 -23.29 5.01 -31.18
C ARG A 134 -24.35 6.11 -31.07
N LYS A 135 -24.29 6.94 -30.02
CA LYS A 135 -25.15 8.12 -29.82
C LYS A 135 -24.65 9.37 -30.57
N GLY A 136 -23.57 9.28 -31.35
CA GLY A 136 -23.05 10.39 -32.16
C GLY A 136 -22.15 11.38 -31.41
N VAL A 137 -21.70 11.06 -30.19
CA VAL A 137 -20.86 11.96 -29.39
C VAL A 137 -19.43 12.04 -29.97
N ALA A 138 -18.86 13.24 -30.00
CA ALA A 138 -17.49 13.46 -30.45
C ALA A 138 -16.48 12.66 -29.60
N HIS A 139 -15.35 12.27 -30.19
CA HIS A 139 -14.38 11.37 -29.53
C HIS A 139 -13.84 11.91 -28.20
N ARG A 140 -13.41 13.18 -28.19
CA ARG A 140 -12.85 13.82 -27.00
C ARG A 140 -13.89 13.98 -25.89
N GLU A 141 -15.11 14.34 -26.25
CA GLU A 141 -16.23 14.48 -25.31
C GLU A 141 -16.65 13.14 -24.72
N ALA A 142 -16.69 12.09 -25.54
CA ALA A 142 -16.99 10.74 -25.09
C ALA A 142 -15.97 10.26 -24.05
N ILE A 143 -14.68 10.44 -24.31
CA ILE A 143 -13.62 10.07 -23.36
C ILE A 143 -13.74 10.88 -22.06
N LYS A 144 -13.98 12.19 -22.16
CA LYS A 144 -14.14 13.04 -20.97
C LYS A 144 -15.31 12.56 -20.11
N LYS A 145 -16.47 12.29 -20.73
CA LYS A 145 -17.68 11.84 -20.03
C LYS A 145 -17.51 10.47 -19.36
N VAL A 146 -16.82 9.55 -20.03
CA VAL A 146 -16.51 8.22 -19.49
C VAL A 146 -15.58 8.32 -18.28
N LEU A 147 -14.53 9.14 -18.38
CA LEU A 147 -13.61 9.37 -17.26
C LEU A 147 -14.27 10.12 -16.10
N GLU A 148 -15.14 11.08 -16.39
CA GLU A 148 -15.92 11.80 -15.38
C GLU A 148 -16.81 10.84 -14.58
N GLY A 149 -17.50 9.91 -15.25
CA GLY A 149 -18.27 8.84 -14.59
C GLY A 149 -17.41 7.92 -13.71
N PHE A 150 -16.20 7.58 -14.18
CA PHE A 150 -15.26 6.80 -13.37
C PHE A 150 -14.82 7.56 -12.10
N TYR A 151 -14.50 8.86 -12.23
CA TYR A 151 -14.10 9.66 -11.09
C TYR A 151 -15.26 9.93 -10.13
N SER A 152 -16.49 10.13 -10.62
CA SER A 152 -17.65 10.26 -9.74
C SER A 152 -17.86 8.99 -8.91
N ASP A 153 -17.81 7.81 -9.54
CA ASP A 153 -17.91 6.53 -8.82
C ASP A 153 -16.80 6.38 -7.77
N LEU A 154 -15.58 6.81 -8.10
CA LEU A 154 -14.43 6.78 -7.21
C LEU A 154 -14.56 7.77 -6.04
N THR A 155 -15.13 8.96 -6.26
CA THR A 155 -15.41 9.93 -5.19
C THR A 155 -16.46 9.41 -4.21
N VAL A 156 -17.50 8.73 -4.69
CA VAL A 156 -18.50 8.08 -3.84
C VAL A 156 -17.85 6.99 -2.98
N LYS A 157 -17.04 6.12 -3.58
CA LYS A 157 -16.31 5.07 -2.84
C LYS A 157 -15.40 5.67 -1.76
N LYS A 158 -14.65 6.72 -2.08
CA LYS A 158 -13.79 7.43 -1.11
C LYS A 158 -14.60 8.08 0.00
N ARG A 159 -15.73 8.70 -0.32
CA ARG A 159 -16.59 9.33 0.68
C ARG A 159 -17.17 8.31 1.65
N VAL A 160 -17.64 7.16 1.16
CA VAL A 160 -18.10 6.06 2.02
C VAL A 160 -16.96 5.57 2.91
N ALA A 161 -15.75 5.41 2.37
CA ALA A 161 -14.58 5.03 3.16
C ALA A 161 -14.23 6.08 4.23
N LEU A 162 -14.41 7.38 3.95
CA LEU A 162 -14.19 8.45 4.94
C LEU A 162 -15.22 8.41 6.06
N VAL A 163 -16.51 8.21 5.73
CA VAL A 163 -17.57 8.09 6.73
C VAL A 163 -17.34 6.86 7.63
N GLN A 164 -17.03 5.72 7.02
CA GLN A 164 -16.69 4.51 7.78
C GLN A 164 -15.40 4.68 8.59
N ALA A 165 -14.42 5.42 8.08
CA ALA A 165 -13.20 5.72 8.82
C ALA A 165 -13.45 6.66 10.00
N GLU A 166 -14.39 7.60 9.90
CA GLU A 166 -14.79 8.47 11.01
C GLU A 166 -15.46 7.65 12.12
N GLU A 167 -16.43 6.80 11.76
CA GLU A 167 -17.08 5.88 12.69
C GLU A 167 -16.06 4.93 13.34
N ALA A 168 -15.14 4.38 12.54
CA ALA A 168 -14.08 3.50 13.02
C ALA A 168 -13.14 4.21 14.01
N LYS A 169 -12.79 5.48 13.79
CA LYS A 169 -12.00 6.27 14.75
C LYS A 169 -12.76 6.48 16.06
N LEU A 170 -14.03 6.86 15.96
CA LEU A 170 -14.87 7.08 17.15
C LEU A 170 -15.13 5.79 17.94
N SER A 171 -15.03 4.62 17.31
CA SER A 171 -15.10 3.33 18.01
C SER A 171 -13.92 3.07 18.97
N GLY A 172 -12.84 3.87 18.89
CA GLY A 172 -11.67 3.77 19.77
C GLY A 172 -10.72 2.61 19.49
N ARG A 173 -11.02 1.74 18.51
CA ARG A 173 -10.20 0.56 18.17
C ARG A 173 -9.30 0.74 16.95
N PHE A 174 -9.69 1.63 16.04
CA PHE A 174 -8.96 1.87 14.80
C PHE A 174 -8.08 3.09 14.92
N ILE A 175 -6.86 2.96 14.40
CA ILE A 175 -5.78 3.94 14.56
C ILE A 175 -5.54 4.66 13.23
N THR A 176 -5.36 5.97 13.32
CA THR A 176 -4.94 6.85 12.22
C THR A 176 -3.44 7.12 12.28
N MET A 177 -2.92 7.86 11.29
CA MET A 177 -1.51 8.25 11.31
C MET A 177 -1.12 9.06 12.56
N ARG A 178 -2.05 9.81 13.18
CA ARG A 178 -1.76 10.57 14.41
C ARG A 178 -1.45 9.62 15.57
N GLU A 179 -2.30 8.64 15.88
CA GLU A 179 -1.95 7.70 16.96
C GLU A 179 -0.86 6.70 16.54
N ALA A 180 -0.74 6.37 15.24
CA ALA A 180 0.35 5.53 14.75
C ALA A 180 1.74 6.15 15.00
N THR A 181 1.87 7.49 14.93
CA THR A 181 3.15 8.14 15.30
C THR A 181 3.51 7.93 16.77
N VAL A 182 2.53 7.82 17.67
CA VAL A 182 2.78 7.50 19.07
C VAL A 182 3.33 6.07 19.19
N VAL A 183 2.71 5.10 18.51
CA VAL A 183 3.20 3.70 18.49
C VAL A 183 4.63 3.62 17.93
N LEU A 184 4.90 4.32 16.83
CA LEU A 184 6.24 4.36 16.24
C LEU A 184 7.26 5.03 17.16
N ASN A 185 6.89 6.09 17.87
CA ASN A 185 7.75 6.75 18.84
C ASN A 185 8.08 5.83 20.03
N VAL A 186 7.10 5.10 20.55
CA VAL A 186 7.32 4.09 21.61
C VAL A 186 8.29 3.00 21.13
N LEU A 187 8.09 2.47 19.91
CA LEU A 187 9.01 1.49 19.32
C LEU A 187 10.41 2.07 19.09
N ALA A 188 10.51 3.32 18.65
CA ALA A 188 11.77 4.01 18.47
C ALA A 188 12.49 4.24 19.80
N GLN A 189 11.77 4.59 20.87
CA GLN A 189 12.33 4.75 22.22
C GLN A 189 12.84 3.41 22.75
N LEU A 190 12.03 2.36 22.68
CA LEU A 190 12.42 0.99 23.03
C LEU A 190 13.70 0.54 22.31
N HIS A 191 13.79 0.81 21.00
CA HIS A 191 14.94 0.42 20.19
C HIS A 191 16.19 1.27 20.51
N ARG A 192 16.04 2.57 20.76
CA ARG A 192 17.16 3.48 21.07
C ARG A 192 17.74 3.22 22.45
N GLU A 193 16.89 3.03 23.44
CA GLU A 193 17.28 2.92 24.86
C GLU A 193 17.54 1.46 25.29
N GLN A 194 17.17 0.48 24.46
CA GLN A 194 17.27 -0.96 24.76
C GLN A 194 16.73 -1.31 26.16
N LEU A 195 15.55 -0.76 26.46
CA LEU A 195 14.93 -0.83 27.78
C LEU A 195 14.69 -2.28 28.21
N THR A 196 14.97 -2.55 29.48
CA THR A 196 14.68 -3.85 30.09
C THR A 196 13.16 -4.04 30.23
N PRO A 197 12.64 -5.28 30.22
CA PRO A 197 11.19 -5.53 30.35
C PRO A 197 10.55 -4.90 31.58
N HIS A 198 11.29 -4.77 32.69
CA HIS A 198 10.80 -4.08 33.88
C HIS A 198 10.60 -2.57 33.65
N GLN A 199 11.56 -1.90 33.01
CA GLN A 199 11.44 -0.48 32.64
C GLN A 199 10.29 -0.26 31.64
N VAL A 200 10.06 -1.20 30.72
CA VAL A 200 8.91 -1.16 29.81
C VAL A 200 7.59 -1.25 30.57
N ALA A 201 7.51 -2.10 31.61
CA ALA A 201 6.30 -2.21 32.44
C ALA A 201 6.04 -0.92 33.23
N LEU A 202 7.08 -0.27 33.76
CA LEU A 202 6.97 1.04 34.42
C LEU A 202 6.48 2.12 33.45
N MET A 203 7.12 2.22 32.28
CA MET A 203 6.71 3.15 31.22
C MET A 203 5.25 2.89 30.80
N ALA A 204 4.83 1.64 30.64
CA ALA A 204 3.44 1.31 30.28
C ALA A 204 2.45 1.74 31.36
N LYS A 205 2.81 1.61 32.65
CA LYS A 205 1.99 2.06 33.78
C LYS A 205 1.89 3.58 33.81
N GLU A 206 3.01 4.29 33.69
CA GLU A 206 3.04 5.76 33.66
C GLU A 206 2.24 6.33 32.49
N GLN A 207 2.36 5.73 31.30
CA GLN A 207 1.59 6.15 30.12
C GLN A 207 0.10 5.83 30.26
N ARG A 208 -0.26 4.73 30.93
CA ARG A 208 -1.65 4.42 31.26
C ARG A 208 -2.23 5.46 32.23
N GLU A 209 -1.48 5.83 33.26
CA GLU A 209 -1.91 6.87 34.20
C GLU A 209 -2.05 8.22 33.48
N ALA A 210 -1.06 8.61 32.66
CA ALA A 210 -1.12 9.83 31.87
C ALA A 210 -2.31 9.89 30.90
N THR A 211 -2.73 8.75 30.33
CA THR A 211 -3.87 8.69 29.40
C THR A 211 -5.22 8.64 30.11
N GLU A 212 -5.32 8.03 31.29
CA GLU A 212 -6.56 7.95 32.08
C GLU A 212 -6.82 9.25 32.86
N SER A 213 -5.83 9.76 33.59
CA SER A 213 -6.00 10.87 34.54
C SER A 213 -5.44 12.22 34.07
N GLY A 214 -4.75 12.26 32.92
CA GLY A 214 -4.14 13.47 32.38
C GLY A 214 -5.13 14.62 32.26
N SER A 215 -4.79 15.79 32.79
CA SER A 215 -5.61 17.00 32.70
C SER A 215 -5.38 17.75 31.38
N GLY A 216 -6.37 18.49 30.89
CA GLY A 216 -6.25 19.40 29.74
C GLY A 216 -5.30 20.58 29.97
N LEU A 217 -4.90 20.81 31.22
CA LEU A 217 -4.03 21.91 31.62
C LEU A 217 -2.81 21.37 32.37
N THR A 218 -1.63 21.82 31.97
CA THR A 218 -0.36 21.56 32.67
C THR A 218 0.21 22.89 33.14
N ALA A 219 0.58 22.97 34.41
CA ALA A 219 1.19 24.14 34.99
C ALA A 219 2.68 23.88 35.19
N THR A 220 3.52 24.73 34.60
CA THR A 220 4.97 24.71 34.87
C THR A 220 5.26 25.82 35.86
N ALA A 221 5.65 25.45 37.09
CA ALA A 221 6.08 26.39 38.11
C ALA A 221 7.59 26.64 37.98
N SER A 222 7.98 27.85 37.62
CA SER A 222 9.38 28.28 37.69
C SER A 222 9.60 29.06 38.98
N ARG A 223 10.59 28.63 39.76
CA ARG A 223 10.98 29.32 40.99
C ARG A 223 11.82 30.55 40.61
N VAL A 224 11.29 31.74 40.83
CA VAL A 224 12.07 32.97 40.71
C VAL A 224 12.77 33.20 42.05
N LEU A 225 14.09 33.08 42.07
CA LEU A 225 14.89 33.55 43.20
C LEU A 225 14.73 35.07 43.26
N ALA A 226 14.05 35.57 44.31
CA ALA A 226 13.95 36.99 44.55
C ALA A 226 15.37 37.60 44.69
N PRO A 227 15.66 38.76 44.06
CA PRO A 227 16.96 39.40 44.21
C PRO A 227 17.06 39.95 45.64
N ALA A 228 18.00 39.42 46.42
CA ALA A 228 18.41 40.07 47.65
C ALA A 228 19.03 41.43 47.28
N VAL A 229 18.45 42.50 47.81
CA VAL A 229 18.96 43.86 47.68
C VAL A 229 20.34 43.94 48.35
N GLY A 230 21.37 44.17 47.53
CA GLY A 230 22.62 44.82 47.94
C GLY A 230 23.79 43.91 48.30
N ALA A 231 24.61 43.57 47.31
CA ALA A 231 26.08 43.76 47.31
C ALA A 231 26.68 43.16 46.03
N GLU A 232 27.47 43.97 45.32
CA GLU A 232 28.26 43.57 44.16
C GLU A 232 29.32 42.52 44.53
N THR A 233 29.60 41.59 43.60
CA THR A 233 30.93 41.16 43.09
C THR A 233 31.09 39.63 42.92
N GLU A 234 31.18 39.23 41.64
CA GLU A 234 31.93 38.12 41.00
C GLU A 234 31.83 36.61 41.37
N LYS A 235 31.57 35.85 40.28
CA LYS A 235 32.13 34.53 39.87
C LYS A 235 31.91 33.27 40.73
N ALA A 236 31.09 32.35 40.21
CA ALA A 236 31.49 31.03 39.67
C ALA A 236 30.26 30.13 39.41
N ALA A 237 30.18 29.52 38.23
CA ALA A 237 29.24 28.45 37.86
C ALA A 237 29.64 27.10 38.50
N PRO A 238 28.94 25.95 38.28
CA PRO A 238 27.53 25.70 37.90
C PRO A 238 26.80 24.84 38.97
N LYS A 239 25.46 24.84 39.00
CA LYS A 239 24.71 23.77 39.69
C LYS A 239 23.53 23.30 38.84
N GLU A 240 23.67 22.06 38.38
CA GLU A 240 22.57 21.17 38.03
C GLU A 240 21.55 21.12 39.19
N SER A 241 20.26 21.19 38.82
CA SER A 241 19.08 20.62 39.49
C SER A 241 17.88 21.54 39.25
N GLY A 242 17.43 21.62 38.01
CA GLY A 242 16.10 22.10 37.69
C GLY A 242 15.32 20.92 37.16
N SER A 243 14.73 20.14 38.04
CA SER A 243 13.65 19.24 37.63
C SER A 243 12.53 20.15 37.13
N GLU A 244 12.40 20.27 35.81
CA GLU A 244 11.16 20.73 35.17
C GLU A 244 10.11 19.63 35.38
N GLU A 245 9.69 19.44 36.63
CA GLU A 245 8.60 18.54 36.98
C GLU A 245 7.29 19.21 36.59
N ALA A 246 6.71 18.75 35.49
CA ALA A 246 5.35 19.07 35.12
C ALA A 246 4.39 18.45 36.15
N LEU A 247 4.03 19.23 37.17
CA LEU A 247 3.10 18.80 38.22
C LEU A 247 1.66 18.92 37.70
N SER A 248 0.83 17.93 38.00
CA SER A 248 -0.60 17.95 37.69
C SER A 248 -1.32 18.99 38.57
N ALA A 249 -2.45 19.51 38.09
CA ALA A 249 -3.26 20.49 38.83
C ALA A 249 -3.70 19.97 40.22
N ASP A 250 -3.97 18.66 40.32
CA ASP A 250 -4.38 18.01 41.56
C ASP A 250 -3.21 17.92 42.58
N SER A 251 -1.97 17.74 42.11
CA SER A 251 -0.78 17.81 42.97
C SER A 251 -0.47 19.23 43.47
N LEU A 252 -0.74 20.25 42.65
CA LEU A 252 -0.58 21.65 43.06
C LEU A 252 -1.63 22.09 44.09
N ALA A 253 -2.88 21.62 43.96
CA ALA A 253 -3.90 21.84 44.98
C ALA A 253 -3.47 21.27 46.33
N SER A 254 -2.94 20.04 46.35
CA SER A 254 -2.42 19.42 47.57
C SER A 254 -1.21 20.16 48.16
N MET A 255 -0.32 20.74 47.34
CA MET A 255 0.82 21.54 47.84
C MET A 255 0.39 22.89 48.39
N LEU A 256 -0.64 23.52 47.82
CA LEU A 256 -1.16 24.81 48.29
C LEU A 256 -1.98 24.66 49.58
N GLU A 257 -2.60 23.51 49.82
CA GLU A 257 -3.33 23.21 51.06
C GLU A 257 -2.39 23.08 52.28
N ASP A 258 -1.15 22.64 52.09
CA ASP A 258 -0.17 22.46 53.17
C ASP A 258 0.61 23.75 53.55
N ASP A 259 0.56 24.80 52.73
CA ASP A 259 1.41 26.01 52.87
C ASP A 259 0.79 27.14 53.73
N HIS A 260 -0.27 26.87 54.50
CA HIS A 260 -0.93 27.88 55.35
C HIS A 260 -0.29 28.10 56.73
N VAL A 261 0.90 27.54 57.01
CA VAL A 261 1.64 27.81 58.26
C VAL A 261 2.89 28.64 57.97
N GLY A 262 2.68 29.96 58.00
CA GLY A 262 3.65 31.07 58.08
C GLY A 262 5.14 30.78 57.90
N GLY A 263 5.68 31.14 56.73
CA GLY A 263 7.12 31.31 56.48
C GLY A 263 7.35 32.15 55.23
N THR A 264 8.35 33.04 55.26
CA THR A 264 8.72 34.02 54.21
C THR A 264 8.69 33.44 52.79
N GLY A 265 7.80 34.00 51.96
CA GLY A 265 7.34 33.40 50.71
C GLY A 265 8.39 33.28 49.61
N THR A 266 8.57 32.05 49.13
CA THR A 266 9.10 31.76 47.81
C THR A 266 8.10 32.23 46.76
N GLN A 267 8.49 33.19 45.91
CA GLN A 267 7.64 33.69 44.84
C GLN A 267 7.77 32.76 43.62
N TYR A 268 6.72 31.99 43.35
CA TYR A 268 6.64 31.12 42.17
C TYR A 268 5.98 31.88 41.02
N GLN A 269 6.59 31.83 39.83
CA GLN A 269 5.90 32.21 38.60
C GLN A 269 5.31 30.94 38.01
N VAL A 270 3.97 30.85 38.02
CA VAL A 270 3.25 29.69 37.49
C VAL A 270 2.73 30.04 36.10
N GLU A 271 3.22 29.36 35.08
CA GLU A 271 2.65 29.43 33.73
C GLU A 271 1.74 28.22 33.52
N VAL A 272 0.43 28.48 33.43
CA VAL A 272 -0.57 27.46 33.08
C VAL A 272 -0.67 27.39 31.55
N LYS A 273 -0.34 26.23 30.99
CA LYS A 273 -0.43 25.96 29.55
C LYS A 273 -1.45 24.85 29.31
N HIS A 274 -2.01 24.82 28.11
CA HIS A 274 -2.78 23.65 27.68
C HIS A 274 -1.84 22.47 27.51
N SER A 275 -2.27 21.30 27.98
CA SER A 275 -1.53 20.07 27.81
C SER A 275 -1.53 19.65 26.33
N THR A 276 -0.42 19.08 25.89
CA THR A 276 -0.21 18.73 24.47
C THR A 276 -0.72 17.33 24.12
N CYS A 277 -1.18 16.57 25.11
CA CYS A 277 -1.54 15.15 24.97
C CYS A 277 -3.03 14.93 25.28
N ASP A 278 -3.66 14.07 24.48
CA ASP A 278 -5.07 13.71 24.60
C ASP A 278 -5.27 12.73 25.79
N SER A 279 -6.34 12.87 26.58
CA SER A 279 -6.66 11.99 27.71
C SER A 279 -8.16 11.64 27.80
N LEU A 280 -8.49 10.58 28.55
CA LEU A 280 -9.88 10.17 28.81
C LEU A 280 -10.65 11.22 29.62
N ARG A 281 -9.99 11.86 30.59
CA ARG A 281 -10.59 12.95 31.39
C ARG A 281 -10.96 14.16 30.50
N GLN A 282 -10.08 14.55 29.58
CA GLN A 282 -10.41 15.60 28.60
C GLN A 282 -11.59 15.21 27.69
N LEU A 283 -11.67 13.94 27.30
CA LEU A 283 -12.80 13.44 26.50
C LEU A 283 -14.12 13.51 27.29
N GLN A 284 -14.09 13.23 28.59
CA GLN A 284 -15.24 13.37 29.50
C GLN A 284 -15.62 14.85 29.71
N GLU A 285 -14.66 15.74 29.90
CA GLU A 285 -14.92 17.18 30.01
C GLU A 285 -15.59 17.70 28.72
N LYS A 286 -15.10 17.27 27.57
CA LYS A 286 -15.66 17.62 26.26
C LYS A 286 -17.06 17.06 26.02
N SER A 287 -17.43 15.90 26.59
CA SER A 287 -18.80 15.36 26.46
C SER A 287 -19.83 16.15 27.28
N THR A 288 -19.36 16.91 28.28
CA THR A 288 -20.19 17.83 29.09
C THR A 288 -20.14 19.27 28.59
N ASP A 289 -19.67 19.53 27.36
CA ASP A 289 -19.46 20.89 26.83
C ASP A 289 -18.60 21.77 27.77
N ASN A 290 -17.64 21.16 28.49
CA ASN A 290 -16.82 21.79 29.52
C ASN A 290 -17.60 22.42 30.69
N THR A 291 -18.87 22.08 30.87
CA THR A 291 -19.69 22.57 32.00
C THR A 291 -19.47 21.77 33.27
N GLY A 292 -18.91 20.56 33.17
CA GLY A 292 -18.72 19.65 34.30
C GLY A 292 -20.01 18.96 34.76
N SER A 293 -21.14 19.23 34.12
CA SER A 293 -22.44 18.61 34.40
C SER A 293 -22.93 17.76 33.22
N PRO A 294 -23.45 16.54 33.46
CA PRO A 294 -23.95 15.68 32.38
C PRO A 294 -25.29 16.18 31.79
N ASP A 295 -26.05 16.97 32.54
CA ASP A 295 -27.41 17.38 32.20
C ASP A 295 -27.47 18.74 31.47
N TRP A 296 -26.69 18.89 30.40
CA TRP A 296 -26.69 20.11 29.60
C TRP A 296 -27.74 20.11 28.47
N TYR A 297 -28.19 18.92 28.04
CA TYR A 297 -29.15 18.77 26.94
C TYR A 297 -30.60 18.99 27.40
N THR A 298 -31.21 20.10 26.96
CA THR A 298 -32.60 20.49 27.30
C THR A 298 -33.65 20.01 26.29
N GLY A 299 -33.26 19.29 25.25
CA GLY A 299 -34.17 18.72 24.27
C GLY A 299 -34.99 17.56 24.83
N ALA A 300 -36.10 17.23 24.16
CA ALA A 300 -36.96 16.11 24.60
C ALA A 300 -36.18 14.79 24.63
N SER A 301 -36.14 14.16 25.80
CA SER A 301 -35.49 12.88 26.07
C SER A 301 -36.43 12.01 26.93
N PRO A 302 -36.28 10.67 26.92
CA PRO A 302 -37.10 9.80 27.77
C PRO A 302 -36.77 10.04 29.25
N VAL A 303 -37.81 10.30 30.07
CA VAL A 303 -37.67 10.40 31.52
C VAL A 303 -37.86 9.01 32.13
N TYR A 304 -36.85 8.52 32.82
CA TYR A 304 -36.93 7.26 33.56
C TYR A 304 -37.42 7.54 34.98
N ASN A 305 -38.74 7.49 35.19
CA ASN A 305 -39.30 7.50 36.55
C ASN A 305 -39.06 6.13 37.18
N GLY A 306 -38.06 6.04 38.06
CA GLY A 306 -37.73 4.84 38.80
C GLY A 306 -38.83 4.48 39.80
N THR A 307 -39.82 3.70 39.35
CA THR A 307 -40.65 2.88 40.23
C THR A 307 -40.36 1.42 39.92
N ALA A 308 -39.42 0.86 40.67
CA ALA A 308 -39.32 -0.57 40.91
C ALA A 308 -40.02 -0.87 42.24
#